data_AF-A0AAW0XCH8-F1
#
_entry.id   AF-A0AAW0XCH8-F1
#
_cell.length_a   1.000
_cell.length_b   1.000
_cell.length_c   1.000
_cell.angle_alpha   90.00
_cell.angle_beta   90.00
_cell.angle_gamma   90.00
#
_symmetry.space_group_name_H-M   'P 1'
#
loop_
_entity.id
_entity.type
_entity.pdbx_description
1 polymer ?
#
loop_
_entity_poly.entity_id
_entity_poly.type
_entity_poly.pdbx_seq_one_letter_code
_entity_poly.pdbx_strand_id
1 'polypeptide(L)'
;MAPNTSKSGKSTPKVSQKLNSVEKIFIKYRRCDSPQTWWIVFGVVCLLTAATRFYKVGEPEHVVWDETHFGKFGSWYINRTFFFDVHPPLGKMLIGAFGYLTGYDGMFPFVKPGDSYEGVSYLGMRVCCTAMGACLVPFAFIIVWEMTFSLPAATLAASLILFDVGLLTLTQYILLDPILLFFIMGSVVGIVKFHAQREKPFSISWWAWLCFTGSMLSGSVSTKFVGLFVVIYVGLHTIKSLWDLYGDLNNSLTYVAKHFLARALGLIVLPVVLYFVYFYIHLTVLCKSGNGDGFYSSAFQSQLEGNSLYNASMPLELAYGAEISLKNARTGGGYLHSHIHLYPEGSGARQQQITTYSHKDFNNKWLVKKWNEEPGDWEDDDPVELVKNGDLIRLEHVPTGRNLHSHREPSPVTKRHHQVTGYGENGMGDVNDVWRVEVVNGEEEEVVKTVVHKLRFVHYLVGCALMSHNKQLPKGALNKWKSLVTQMCMTLTTCGI
;
A
#
# COMPACT_ATOMS: atom_id res chain seq x y z
N MET A 1 73.40 -31.50 -59.11
CA MET A 1 72.44 -30.39 -59.05
C MET A 1 71.68 -30.49 -57.74
N ALA A 2 71.78 -29.46 -56.90
CA ALA A 2 71.10 -29.32 -55.60
C ALA A 2 69.65 -28.78 -55.80
N PRO A 3 68.85 -28.42 -54.77
CA PRO A 3 68.81 -28.74 -53.32
C PRO A 3 67.36 -28.96 -52.75
N ASN A 4 67.22 -28.95 -51.41
CA ASN A 4 66.06 -28.65 -50.52
C ASN A 4 65.43 -29.86 -49.78
N THR A 5 65.16 -29.86 -48.46
CA THR A 5 65.15 -28.81 -47.42
C THR A 5 65.15 -29.42 -46.01
N SER A 6 65.71 -28.64 -45.07
CA SER A 6 65.79 -28.69 -43.60
C SER A 6 64.71 -29.38 -42.75
N LYS A 7 65.12 -29.93 -41.59
CA LYS A 7 64.92 -29.30 -40.26
C LYS A 7 65.72 -30.01 -39.15
N SER A 8 66.59 -29.27 -38.46
CA SER A 8 67.36 -29.71 -37.30
C SER A 8 66.55 -29.61 -36.01
N GLY A 9 66.61 -30.64 -35.18
CA GLY A 9 66.23 -30.55 -33.77
C GLY A 9 67.20 -29.67 -32.98
N LYS A 10 66.65 -28.71 -32.24
CA LYS A 10 67.34 -28.01 -31.16
C LYS A 10 66.43 -27.97 -29.93
N SER A 11 67.09 -28.22 -28.80
CA SER A 11 66.64 -28.18 -27.41
C SER A 11 65.82 -26.94 -27.06
N THR A 12 64.75 -27.13 -26.27
CA THR A 12 64.06 -26.07 -25.55
C THR A 12 64.36 -26.14 -24.05
N PRO A 13 64.66 -25.00 -23.39
CA PRO A 13 65.04 -24.93 -21.99
C PRO A 13 63.83 -24.85 -21.05
N LYS A 14 64.10 -25.14 -19.77
CA LYS A 14 63.27 -24.87 -18.59
C LYS A 14 62.46 -23.57 -18.70
N VAL A 15 61.14 -23.66 -18.85
CA VAL A 15 60.18 -22.56 -18.57
C VAL A 15 59.34 -22.96 -17.36
N SER A 16 59.99 -22.94 -16.21
CA SER A 16 59.38 -23.01 -14.88
C SER A 16 60.06 -21.92 -14.07
N GLN A 17 59.26 -21.09 -13.38
CA GLN A 17 59.65 -19.94 -12.54
C GLN A 17 59.81 -18.58 -13.24
N LYS A 18 58.68 -17.92 -13.49
CA LYS A 18 58.50 -16.49 -13.19
C LYS A 18 57.00 -16.14 -13.25
N LEU A 19 56.26 -16.49 -12.19
CA LEU A 19 55.03 -15.74 -11.89
C LEU A 19 55.45 -14.32 -11.52
N ASN A 20 54.89 -13.33 -12.21
CA ASN A 20 55.20 -11.91 -12.00
C ASN A 20 55.01 -11.53 -10.53
N SER A 21 55.92 -10.74 -9.97
CA SER A 21 55.85 -10.20 -8.60
C SER A 21 54.51 -9.53 -8.31
N VAL A 22 53.94 -8.87 -9.31
CA VAL A 22 52.60 -8.25 -9.29
C VAL A 22 51.49 -9.31 -9.13
N GLU A 23 51.57 -10.43 -9.83
CA GLU A 23 50.58 -11.51 -9.76
C GLU A 23 50.64 -12.23 -8.41
N LYS A 24 51.84 -12.39 -7.83
CA LYS A 24 52.00 -12.84 -6.43
C LYS A 24 51.44 -11.85 -5.42
N ILE A 25 51.58 -10.54 -5.66
CA ILE A 25 50.95 -9.49 -4.84
C ILE A 25 49.42 -9.59 -4.96
N PHE A 26 48.87 -9.74 -6.17
CA PHE A 26 47.43 -9.90 -6.39
C PHE A 26 46.86 -11.19 -5.79
N ILE A 27 47.61 -12.30 -5.84
CA ILE A 27 47.21 -13.56 -5.18
C ILE A 27 47.26 -13.42 -3.65
N LYS A 28 48.27 -12.71 -3.11
CA LYS A 28 48.40 -12.41 -1.67
C LYS A 28 47.30 -11.48 -1.15
N TYR A 29 46.79 -10.57 -1.97
CA TYR A 29 45.66 -9.69 -1.63
C TYR A 29 44.28 -10.32 -1.87
N ARG A 30 44.21 -11.51 -2.47
CA ARG A 30 42.96 -12.16 -2.86
C ARG A 30 42.24 -12.87 -1.71
N ARG A 31 42.93 -13.13 -0.59
CA ARG A 31 42.36 -13.78 0.60
C ARG A 31 42.92 -13.12 1.86
N CYS A 32 42.02 -12.80 2.79
CA CYS A 32 42.44 -12.52 4.16
C CYS A 32 42.57 -13.86 4.87
N ASP A 33 43.80 -14.32 5.08
CA ASP A 33 44.06 -15.59 5.77
C ASP A 33 44.01 -15.43 7.30
N SER A 34 44.02 -14.19 7.82
CA SER A 34 43.95 -13.91 9.27
C SER A 34 42.56 -13.44 9.70
N PRO A 35 41.85 -14.21 10.55
CA PRO A 35 40.57 -13.79 11.13
C PRO A 35 40.66 -12.45 11.87
N GLN A 36 41.79 -12.17 12.53
CA GLN A 36 41.99 -10.92 13.27
C GLN A 36 41.95 -9.71 12.35
N THR A 37 42.65 -9.76 11.20
CA THR A 37 42.66 -8.67 10.22
C THR A 37 41.26 -8.42 9.66
N TRP A 38 40.49 -9.48 9.41
CA TRP A 38 39.11 -9.35 8.96
C TRP A 38 38.25 -8.60 9.99
N TRP A 39 38.29 -9.01 11.26
CA TRP A 39 37.52 -8.36 12.34
C TRP A 39 37.94 -6.91 12.58
N ILE A 40 39.24 -6.61 12.48
CA ILE A 40 39.75 -5.24 12.60
C ILE A 40 39.19 -4.37 11.48
N VAL A 41 39.31 -4.81 10.22
CA VAL A 41 38.82 -4.03 9.06
C VAL A 41 37.30 -3.86 9.12
N PHE A 42 36.56 -4.93 9.41
CA PHE A 42 35.11 -4.85 9.56
C PHE A 42 34.71 -3.93 10.72
N GLY A 43 35.41 -3.99 11.85
CA GLY A 43 35.21 -3.09 13.00
C GLY A 43 35.46 -1.62 12.65
N VAL A 44 36.52 -1.33 11.90
CA VAL A 44 36.81 0.03 11.40
C VAL A 44 35.70 0.51 10.46
N VAL A 45 35.24 -0.34 9.54
CA VAL A 45 34.11 -0.01 8.64
C VAL A 45 32.85 0.32 9.44
N CYS A 46 32.52 -0.49 10.45
CA CYS A 46 31.35 -0.24 11.31
C CYS A 46 31.51 1.06 12.12
N LEU A 47 32.70 1.34 12.65
CA LEU A 47 32.98 2.55 13.41
C LEU A 47 32.88 3.81 12.53
N LEU A 48 33.46 3.78 11.32
CA LEU A 48 33.33 4.88 10.36
C LEU A 48 31.88 5.06 9.90
N THR A 49 31.12 3.97 9.76
CA THR A 49 29.70 4.03 9.44
C THR A 49 28.93 4.72 10.57
N ALA A 50 29.15 4.34 11.82
CA ALA A 50 28.51 4.99 12.96
C ALA A 50 28.89 6.48 13.03
N ALA A 51 30.17 6.80 12.86
CA ALA A 51 30.67 8.17 12.91
C ALA A 51 30.11 9.07 11.80
N THR A 52 29.90 8.53 10.59
CA THR A 52 29.37 9.31 9.45
C THR A 52 27.85 9.40 9.47
N ARG A 53 27.13 8.29 9.72
CA ARG A 53 25.67 8.23 9.60
C ARG A 53 24.97 8.93 10.76
N PHE A 54 25.49 8.77 11.98
CA PHE A 54 24.93 9.39 13.18
C PHE A 54 25.45 10.81 13.44
N TYR A 55 26.29 11.35 12.55
CA TYR A 55 26.72 12.74 12.67
C TYR A 55 25.55 13.68 12.41
N LYS A 56 25.23 14.51 13.41
CA LYS A 56 24.23 15.59 13.34
C LYS A 56 22.84 15.14 12.84
N VAL A 57 22.36 13.97 13.25
CA VAL A 57 21.02 13.45 12.88
C VAL A 57 19.86 14.40 13.29
N GLY A 58 20.05 15.17 14.37
CA GLY A 58 19.09 16.19 14.78
C GLY A 58 19.01 17.37 13.82
N GLU A 59 20.06 17.65 13.05
CA GLU A 59 20.09 18.78 12.12
C GLU A 59 19.62 18.35 10.72
N PRO A 60 18.80 19.17 10.03
CA PRO A 60 18.18 20.40 10.51
C PRO A 60 16.96 20.15 11.41
N GLU A 61 16.70 21.07 12.35
CA GLU A 61 15.55 21.03 13.29
C GLU A 61 14.23 21.50 12.66
N HIS A 62 14.01 21.12 11.41
CA HIS A 62 12.76 21.31 10.70
C HIS A 62 12.43 20.10 9.84
N VAL A 63 11.16 19.98 9.48
CA VAL A 63 10.64 18.91 8.63
C VAL A 63 11.24 19.02 7.23
N VAL A 64 11.85 17.94 6.73
CA VAL A 64 12.38 17.90 5.37
C VAL A 64 11.45 17.15 4.40
N TRP A 65 11.90 16.96 3.16
CA TRP A 65 11.18 16.26 2.11
C TRP A 65 10.65 14.89 2.58
N ASP A 66 9.37 14.63 2.33
CA ASP A 66 8.61 13.42 2.69
C ASP A 66 8.52 13.03 4.18
N GLU A 67 9.27 13.70 5.08
CA GLU A 67 9.01 13.62 6.52
C GLU A 67 7.59 14.10 6.87
N THR A 68 7.03 15.01 6.04
CA THR A 68 5.63 15.44 6.13
C THR A 68 4.64 14.27 6.05
N HIS A 69 4.96 13.25 5.24
CA HIS A 69 4.10 12.10 5.04
C HIS A 69 4.35 11.03 6.12
N PHE A 70 5.61 10.59 6.24
CA PHE A 70 5.93 9.46 7.11
C PHE A 70 5.97 9.81 8.59
N GLY A 71 6.33 11.06 8.94
CA GLY A 71 6.17 11.58 10.29
C GLY A 71 4.71 11.57 10.72
N LYS A 72 3.81 12.08 9.86
CA LYS A 72 2.36 12.09 10.08
C LYS A 72 1.79 10.68 10.26
N PHE A 73 2.25 9.72 9.46
CA PHE A 73 1.86 8.32 9.63
C PHE A 73 2.32 7.78 10.99
N GLY A 74 3.54 8.11 11.43
CA GLY A 74 4.03 7.80 12.77
C GLY A 74 3.12 8.36 13.87
N SER A 75 2.71 9.62 13.74
CA SER A 75 1.75 10.28 14.65
C SER A 75 0.42 9.52 14.72
N TRP A 76 -0.11 9.08 13.57
CA TRP A 76 -1.36 8.34 13.51
C TRP A 76 -1.30 6.97 14.18
N TYR A 77 -0.15 6.26 14.14
CA TYR A 77 0.02 5.04 14.92
C TYR A 77 -0.01 5.30 16.42
N ILE A 78 0.66 6.37 16.88
CA ILE A 78 0.70 6.75 18.30
C ILE A 78 -0.70 7.15 18.78
N ASN A 79 -1.41 7.95 17.99
CA ASN A 79 -2.78 8.37 18.29
C ASN A 79 -3.83 7.27 18.07
N ARG A 80 -3.44 6.14 17.48
CA ARG A 80 -4.30 5.02 17.06
C ARG A 80 -5.39 5.40 16.04
N THR A 81 -5.16 6.45 15.26
CA THR A 81 -6.12 6.96 14.27
C THR A 81 -5.92 6.29 12.92
N PHE A 82 -6.96 5.66 12.40
CA PHE A 82 -6.91 4.94 11.14
C PHE A 82 -6.64 5.86 9.94
N PHE A 83 -5.79 5.39 9.03
CA PHE A 83 -5.44 6.09 7.80
C PHE A 83 -5.27 5.11 6.64
N PHE A 84 -5.37 5.64 5.42
CA PHE A 84 -5.13 4.89 4.20
C PHE A 84 -3.84 5.36 3.55
N ASP A 85 -2.99 4.42 3.14
CA ASP A 85 -1.77 4.69 2.38
C ASP A 85 -1.51 3.58 1.35
N VAL A 86 -0.77 3.94 0.30
CA VAL A 86 -0.42 3.04 -0.80
C VAL A 86 0.63 1.99 -0.42
N HIS A 87 1.47 2.28 0.58
CA HIS A 87 2.54 1.40 1.01
C HIS A 87 2.09 0.48 2.16
N PRO A 88 2.61 -0.75 2.23
CA PRO A 88 2.41 -1.62 3.40
C PRO A 88 2.92 -1.00 4.73
N PRO A 89 2.50 -1.55 5.89
CA PRO A 89 2.55 -0.80 7.14
C PRO A 89 3.88 -0.87 7.91
N LEU A 90 4.75 -1.87 7.68
CA LEU A 90 5.87 -2.18 8.56
C LEU A 90 6.82 -1.00 8.81
N GLY A 91 7.27 -0.33 7.75
CA GLY A 91 8.21 0.79 7.91
C GLY A 91 7.60 1.96 8.69
N LYS A 92 6.30 2.24 8.48
CA LYS A 92 5.61 3.30 9.22
C LYS A 92 5.37 2.92 10.67
N MET A 93 5.05 1.64 10.93
CA MET A 93 4.92 1.12 12.29
C MET A 93 6.25 1.22 13.05
N LEU A 94 7.38 0.93 12.40
CA LEU A 94 8.71 1.09 13.01
C LEU A 94 9.01 2.55 13.35
N ILE A 95 8.72 3.48 12.44
CA ILE A 95 8.86 4.93 12.69
C ILE A 95 8.00 5.35 13.89
N GLY A 96 6.72 4.97 13.91
CA GLY A 96 5.81 5.25 15.02
C GLY A 96 6.26 4.62 16.34
N ALA A 97 6.73 3.37 16.31
CA ALA A 97 7.23 2.66 17.49
C ALA A 97 8.47 3.34 18.09
N PHE A 98 9.44 3.71 17.27
CA PHE A 98 10.62 4.44 17.76
C PHE A 98 10.27 5.84 18.25
N GLY A 99 9.35 6.54 17.59
CA GLY A 99 8.80 7.80 18.09
C GLY A 99 8.21 7.64 19.50
N TYR A 100 7.34 6.66 19.69
CA TYR A 100 6.72 6.35 20.98
C TYR A 100 7.76 6.00 22.06
N LEU A 101 8.73 5.13 21.73
CA LEU A 101 9.79 4.71 22.66
C LEU A 101 10.71 5.86 23.10
N THR A 102 10.86 6.90 22.27
CA THR A 102 11.67 8.08 22.60
C THR A 102 10.86 9.27 23.10
N GLY A 103 9.56 9.10 23.40
CA GLY A 103 8.73 10.12 24.04
C GLY A 103 8.03 11.10 23.08
N TYR A 104 7.91 10.80 21.80
CA TYR A 104 7.05 11.57 20.90
C TYR A 104 5.56 11.28 21.18
N ASP A 105 4.77 12.33 21.29
CA ASP A 105 3.37 12.28 21.73
C ASP A 105 2.35 12.11 20.58
N GLY A 106 2.79 12.21 19.32
CA GLY A 106 1.88 12.11 18.17
C GLY A 106 1.11 13.39 17.83
N MET A 107 1.38 14.52 18.49
CA MET A 107 0.59 15.76 18.29
C MET A 107 1.12 16.65 17.16
N PHE A 108 2.41 16.55 16.85
CA PHE A 108 3.01 17.39 15.81
C PHE A 108 2.42 17.08 14.41
N PRO A 109 1.93 18.08 13.66
CA PRO A 109 1.05 17.85 12.50
C PRO A 109 1.75 17.50 11.18
N PHE A 110 3.07 17.73 11.06
CA PHE A 110 3.85 17.44 9.84
C PHE A 110 3.21 18.00 8.55
N VAL A 111 2.96 19.32 8.49
CA VAL A 111 2.16 19.92 7.42
C VAL A 111 2.97 20.15 6.15
N LYS A 112 4.10 20.85 6.25
CA LYS A 112 4.93 21.21 5.09
C LYS A 112 6.42 21.14 5.42
N PRO A 113 7.28 20.97 4.41
CA PRO A 113 8.72 21.09 4.61
C PRO A 113 9.08 22.49 5.12
N GLY A 114 10.02 22.56 6.06
CA GLY A 114 10.46 23.79 6.72
C GLY A 114 9.73 24.11 8.03
N ASP A 115 8.68 23.36 8.40
CA ASP A 115 8.05 23.51 9.71
C ASP A 115 9.07 23.14 10.82
N SER A 116 9.29 24.05 11.77
CA SER A 116 10.20 23.78 12.90
C SER A 116 9.59 22.78 13.86
N TYR A 117 10.43 21.94 14.47
CA TYR A 117 9.97 20.99 15.47
C TYR A 117 9.67 21.62 16.84
N GLU A 118 10.09 22.86 17.13
CA GLU A 118 9.70 23.60 18.35
C GLU A 118 9.79 22.81 19.67
N GLY A 119 10.81 21.95 19.82
CA GLY A 119 11.02 21.12 21.03
C GLY A 119 10.31 19.76 21.04
N VAL A 120 9.67 19.36 19.95
CA VAL A 120 9.07 18.03 19.77
C VAL A 120 10.15 16.93 19.75
N SER A 121 9.88 15.78 20.38
CA SER A 121 10.81 14.64 20.44
C SER A 121 10.88 13.80 19.16
N TYR A 122 11.14 14.40 18.00
CA TYR A 122 11.21 13.70 16.69
C TYR A 122 12.47 12.86 16.49
N LEU A 123 13.52 13.10 17.28
CA LEU A 123 14.86 12.55 17.05
C LEU A 123 14.88 11.01 17.00
N GLY A 124 14.07 10.33 17.82
CA GLY A 124 14.00 8.87 17.80
C GLY A 124 13.56 8.28 16.46
N MET A 125 12.67 8.98 15.75
CA MET A 125 12.24 8.57 14.41
C MET A 125 13.39 8.65 13.41
N ARG A 126 14.17 9.74 13.42
CA ARG A 126 15.36 9.87 12.56
C ARG A 126 16.45 8.88 12.93
N VAL A 127 16.63 8.61 14.23
CA VAL A 127 17.58 7.60 14.72
C VAL A 127 17.18 6.20 14.26
N CYS A 128 15.89 5.86 14.22
CA CYS A 128 15.41 4.60 13.64
C CYS A 128 15.84 4.44 12.18
N CYS A 129 15.53 5.44 11.34
CA CYS A 129 15.89 5.45 9.93
C CYS A 129 17.41 5.41 9.74
N THR A 130 18.15 6.22 10.50
CA THR A 130 19.62 6.27 10.49
C THR A 130 20.22 4.92 10.89
N ALA A 131 19.68 4.24 11.90
CA ALA A 131 20.20 2.96 12.36
C ALA A 131 20.01 1.84 11.32
N MET A 132 18.84 1.79 10.69
CA MET A 132 18.57 0.84 9.61
C MET A 132 19.41 1.16 8.36
N GLY A 133 19.52 2.44 8.01
CA GLY A 133 20.37 2.90 6.92
C GLY A 133 21.88 2.70 7.17
N ALA A 134 22.33 2.78 8.42
CA ALA A 134 23.72 2.51 8.77
C ALA A 134 24.10 1.05 8.53
N CYS A 135 23.16 0.11 8.65
CA CYS A 135 23.43 -1.31 8.37
C CYS A 135 23.77 -1.61 6.90
N LEU A 136 23.48 -0.68 5.96
CA LEU A 136 23.76 -0.88 4.53
C LEU A 136 25.26 -1.06 4.26
N VAL A 137 26.12 -0.32 4.95
CA VAL A 137 27.58 -0.38 4.76
C VAL A 137 28.15 -1.72 5.25
N PRO A 138 27.87 -2.19 6.49
CA PRO A 138 28.24 -3.54 6.92
C PRO A 138 27.65 -4.65 6.05
N PHE A 139 26.40 -4.52 5.58
CA PHE A 139 25.80 -5.52 4.70
C PHE A 139 26.53 -5.61 3.36
N ALA A 140 26.89 -4.50 2.74
CA ALA A 140 27.67 -4.50 1.51
C ALA A 140 29.04 -5.18 1.68
N PHE A 141 29.72 -4.91 2.80
CA PHE A 141 30.96 -5.58 3.15
C PHE A 141 30.78 -7.09 3.21
N ILE A 142 29.76 -7.55 3.96
CA ILE A 142 29.47 -8.98 4.16
C ILE A 142 29.10 -9.66 2.83
N ILE A 143 28.23 -9.04 2.02
CA ILE A 143 27.81 -9.59 0.72
C ILE A 143 29.02 -9.83 -0.17
N VAL A 144 29.86 -8.81 -0.38
CA VAL A 144 31.00 -8.91 -1.28
C VAL A 144 32.08 -9.83 -0.71
N TRP A 145 32.29 -9.83 0.60
CA TRP A 145 33.17 -10.77 1.27
C TRP A 145 32.75 -12.22 1.02
N GLU A 146 31.48 -12.56 1.23
CA GLU A 146 31.00 -13.94 1.05
C GLU A 146 31.02 -14.40 -0.41
N MET A 147 30.87 -13.46 -1.37
CA MET A 147 30.91 -13.79 -2.80
C MET A 147 32.34 -13.95 -3.34
N THR A 148 33.30 -13.18 -2.81
CA THR A 148 34.65 -13.06 -3.41
C THR A 148 35.76 -13.61 -2.54
N PHE A 149 35.53 -13.75 -1.23
CA PHE A 149 36.53 -14.02 -0.18
C PHE A 149 37.72 -13.06 -0.21
N SER A 150 37.53 -11.87 -0.77
CA SER A 150 38.56 -10.84 -0.96
C SER A 150 38.28 -9.65 -0.05
N LEU A 151 39.16 -9.43 0.93
CA LEU A 151 39.04 -8.33 1.88
C LEU A 151 39.16 -6.95 1.20
N PRO A 152 40.08 -6.72 0.24
CA PRO A 152 40.11 -5.46 -0.50
C PRO A 152 38.81 -5.20 -1.28
N ALA A 153 38.22 -6.22 -1.90
CA ALA A 153 36.96 -6.07 -2.65
C ALA A 153 35.80 -5.71 -1.72
N ALA A 154 35.68 -6.39 -0.57
CA ALA A 154 34.67 -6.11 0.44
C ALA A 154 34.83 -4.70 1.03
N THR A 155 36.06 -4.30 1.33
CA THR A 155 36.37 -2.96 1.86
C THR A 155 36.03 -1.88 0.83
N LEU A 156 36.36 -2.09 -0.45
CA LEU A 156 36.03 -1.16 -1.53
C LEU A 156 34.52 -1.01 -1.69
N ALA A 157 33.76 -2.12 -1.71
CA ALA A 157 32.31 -2.08 -1.82
C ALA A 157 31.67 -1.33 -0.64
N ALA A 158 32.13 -1.58 0.59
CA ALA A 158 31.69 -0.85 1.77
C ALA A 158 32.03 0.64 1.67
N SER A 159 33.24 0.98 1.21
CA SER A 159 33.70 2.36 1.05
C SER A 159 32.85 3.14 0.04
N LEU A 160 32.46 2.51 -1.08
CA LEU A 160 31.61 3.14 -2.09
C LEU A 160 30.27 3.59 -1.50
N ILE A 161 29.63 2.75 -0.68
CA ILE A 161 28.36 3.10 -0.03
C ILE A 161 28.59 4.05 1.15
N LEU A 162 29.68 3.89 1.90
CA LEU A 162 30.04 4.73 3.03
C LEU A 162 30.20 6.19 2.62
N PHE A 163 30.86 6.44 1.50
CA PHE A 163 31.14 7.79 0.96
C PHE A 163 30.10 8.26 -0.08
N ASP A 164 29.01 7.53 -0.28
CA ASP A 164 27.88 7.99 -1.10
C ASP A 164 27.06 9.01 -0.32
N VAL A 165 27.12 10.27 -0.76
CA VAL A 165 26.40 11.41 -0.15
C VAL A 165 24.89 11.28 -0.34
N GLY A 166 24.43 10.70 -1.46
CA GLY A 166 23.00 10.52 -1.72
C GLY A 166 22.38 9.49 -0.77
N LEU A 167 23.08 8.38 -0.51
CA LEU A 167 22.62 7.42 0.50
C LEU A 167 22.76 7.99 1.92
N LEU A 168 23.75 8.84 2.17
CA LEU A 168 23.88 9.52 3.47
C LEU A 168 22.67 10.40 3.75
N THR A 169 22.31 11.28 2.83
CA THR A 169 21.14 12.15 3.01
C THR A 169 19.83 11.36 3.10
N LEU A 170 19.65 10.35 2.25
CA LEU A 170 18.43 9.52 2.25
C LEU A 170 18.22 8.75 3.57
N THR A 171 19.31 8.36 4.25
CA THR A 171 19.22 7.51 5.43
C THR A 171 19.03 8.25 6.75
N GLN A 172 19.23 9.57 6.77
CA GLN A 172 19.20 10.38 8.01
C GLN A 172 17.80 10.88 8.40
N TYR A 173 16.86 10.92 7.46
CA TYR A 173 15.54 11.52 7.65
C TYR A 173 14.44 10.49 7.88
N ILE A 174 13.28 10.94 8.36
CA ILE A 174 12.09 10.12 8.60
C ILE A 174 11.47 9.69 7.26
N LEU A 175 12.09 8.70 6.65
CA LEU A 175 11.75 8.16 5.33
C LEU A 175 11.57 6.64 5.41
N LEU A 176 10.74 6.09 4.53
CA LEU A 176 10.60 4.64 4.39
C LEU A 176 11.79 3.98 3.70
N ASP A 177 12.51 4.71 2.86
CA ASP A 177 13.58 4.16 2.03
C ASP A 177 14.76 3.57 2.83
N PRO A 178 15.29 4.18 3.92
CA PRO A 178 16.30 3.53 4.77
C PRO A 178 15.86 2.16 5.31
N ILE A 179 14.60 2.05 5.74
CA ILE A 179 14.02 0.80 6.26
C ILE A 179 13.87 -0.24 5.14
N LEU A 180 13.40 0.21 3.96
CA LEU A 180 13.28 -0.64 2.79
C LEU A 180 14.64 -1.18 2.34
N LEU A 181 15.64 -0.31 2.21
CA LEU A 181 17.00 -0.68 1.81
C LEU A 181 17.63 -1.64 2.81
N PHE A 182 17.38 -1.46 4.11
CA PHE A 182 17.81 -2.39 5.15
C PHE A 182 17.28 -3.80 4.89
N PHE A 183 15.97 -3.95 4.67
CA PHE A 183 15.38 -5.26 4.39
C PHE A 183 15.82 -5.84 3.04
N ILE A 184 16.02 -5.01 2.01
CA ILE A 184 16.52 -5.46 0.70
C ILE A 184 17.95 -6.00 0.85
N MET A 185 18.87 -5.21 1.40
CA MET A 185 20.26 -5.62 1.61
C MET A 185 20.36 -6.80 2.57
N GLY A 186 19.52 -6.82 3.63
CA GLY A 186 19.41 -7.95 4.55
C GLY A 186 18.94 -9.23 3.85
N SER A 187 18.02 -9.14 2.89
CA SER A 187 17.60 -10.28 2.06
C SER A 187 18.74 -10.81 1.20
N VAL A 188 19.56 -9.92 0.63
CA VAL A 188 20.76 -10.29 -0.15
C VAL A 188 21.84 -10.91 0.73
N VAL A 189 22.11 -10.36 1.92
CA VAL A 189 22.99 -10.98 2.92
C VAL A 189 22.49 -12.38 3.26
N GLY A 190 21.19 -12.52 3.52
CA GLY A 190 20.55 -13.78 3.85
C GLY A 190 20.78 -14.85 2.78
N ILE A 191 20.48 -14.55 1.51
CA ILE A 191 20.62 -15.54 0.43
C ILE A 191 22.08 -15.90 0.16
N VAL A 192 23.01 -14.95 0.26
CA VAL A 192 24.44 -15.21 0.09
C VAL A 192 24.99 -16.07 1.23
N LYS A 193 24.62 -15.77 2.49
CA LYS A 193 24.99 -16.59 3.65
C LYS A 193 24.34 -17.98 3.63
N PHE A 194 23.09 -18.06 3.18
CA PHE A 194 22.42 -19.33 2.96
C PHE A 194 23.14 -20.17 1.90
N HIS A 195 23.55 -19.57 0.79
CA HIS A 195 24.34 -20.24 -0.25
C HIS A 195 25.72 -20.69 0.27
N ALA A 196 26.35 -19.94 1.18
CA ALA A 196 27.60 -20.36 1.83
C ALA A 196 27.43 -21.62 2.69
N GLN A 197 26.22 -21.92 3.18
CA GLN A 197 25.90 -23.14 3.93
C GLN A 197 25.47 -24.33 3.05
N ARG A 198 25.63 -24.26 1.72
CA ARG A 198 25.21 -25.33 0.80
C ARG A 198 25.84 -26.70 1.09
N GLU A 199 27.04 -26.73 1.65
CA GLU A 199 27.79 -27.96 1.99
C GLU A 199 27.22 -28.67 3.24
N LYS A 200 26.42 -27.97 4.06
CA LYS A 200 25.79 -28.50 5.28
C LYS A 200 24.27 -28.28 5.26
N PRO A 201 23.56 -28.88 4.29
CA PRO A 201 22.13 -28.72 4.12
C PRO A 201 21.36 -29.21 5.36
N PHE A 202 20.23 -28.56 5.67
CA PHE A 202 19.36 -28.88 6.82
C PHE A 202 20.01 -28.73 8.21
N SER A 203 21.23 -28.18 8.31
CA SER A 203 21.81 -27.81 9.61
C SER A 203 21.04 -26.66 10.27
N ILE A 204 21.24 -26.45 11.57
CA ILE A 204 20.63 -25.33 12.32
C ILE A 204 21.04 -24.00 11.68
N SER A 205 22.31 -23.85 11.29
CA SER A 205 22.82 -22.66 10.58
C SER A 205 22.12 -22.45 9.24
N TRP A 206 21.93 -23.53 8.47
CA TRP A 206 21.23 -23.48 7.19
C TRP A 206 19.78 -23.01 7.33
N TRP A 207 19.05 -23.55 8.31
CA TRP A 207 17.69 -23.12 8.64
C TRP A 207 17.64 -21.69 9.18
N ALA A 208 18.60 -21.29 10.02
CA ALA A 208 18.68 -19.93 10.55
C ALA A 208 18.82 -18.90 9.42
N TRP A 209 19.73 -19.13 8.46
CA TRP A 209 19.89 -18.23 7.31
C TRP A 209 18.71 -18.27 6.35
N LEU A 210 18.06 -19.42 6.18
CA LEU A 210 16.84 -19.54 5.38
C LEU A 210 15.69 -18.72 5.99
N CYS A 211 15.42 -18.88 7.28
CA CYS A 211 14.40 -18.13 8.00
C CYS A 211 14.73 -16.64 8.10
N PHE A 212 16.00 -16.29 8.28
CA PHE A 212 16.47 -14.90 8.23
C PHE A 212 16.18 -14.28 6.86
N THR A 213 16.51 -14.98 5.77
CA THR A 213 16.22 -14.53 4.39
C THR A 213 14.72 -14.32 4.21
N GLY A 214 13.89 -15.29 4.60
CA GLY A 214 12.43 -15.16 4.53
C GLY A 214 11.88 -13.97 5.33
N SER A 215 12.42 -13.75 6.53
CA SER A 215 12.01 -12.63 7.39
C SER A 215 12.38 -11.28 6.78
N MET A 216 13.58 -11.15 6.22
CA MET A 216 14.02 -9.93 5.52
C MET A 216 13.22 -9.69 4.23
N LEU A 217 12.90 -10.74 3.47
CA LEU A 217 12.03 -10.65 2.29
C LEU A 217 10.64 -10.13 2.67
N SER A 218 10.05 -10.69 3.73
CA SER A 218 8.79 -10.19 4.27
C SER A 218 8.87 -8.72 4.66
N GLY A 219 9.94 -8.34 5.36
CA GLY A 219 10.15 -6.96 5.79
C GLY A 219 10.23 -5.98 4.61
N SER A 220 10.87 -6.39 3.51
CA SER A 220 10.99 -5.55 2.30
C SER A 220 9.62 -5.29 1.66
N VAL A 221 8.83 -6.34 1.42
CA VAL A 221 7.49 -6.25 0.82
C VAL A 221 6.53 -5.51 1.75
N SER A 222 6.65 -5.74 3.05
CA SER A 222 5.82 -5.12 4.09
C SER A 222 6.19 -3.67 4.39
N THR A 223 7.29 -3.16 3.81
CA THR A 223 7.66 -1.75 3.84
C THR A 223 7.20 -1.03 2.57
N LYS A 224 7.49 -1.61 1.39
CA LYS A 224 7.11 -1.06 0.08
C LYS A 224 7.03 -2.18 -0.95
N PHE A 225 6.06 -2.15 -1.86
CA PHE A 225 5.92 -3.20 -2.88
C PHE A 225 7.09 -3.27 -3.89
N VAL A 226 7.95 -2.25 -3.94
CA VAL A 226 9.25 -2.33 -4.66
C VAL A 226 10.11 -3.50 -4.14
N GLY A 227 9.92 -3.93 -2.87
CA GLY A 227 10.54 -5.14 -2.32
C GLY A 227 10.22 -6.43 -3.08
N LEU A 228 9.18 -6.47 -3.92
CA LEU A 228 8.92 -7.61 -4.79
C LEU A 228 10.09 -7.90 -5.75
N PHE A 229 10.89 -6.89 -6.13
CA PHE A 229 12.06 -7.12 -6.98
C PHE A 229 13.14 -7.95 -6.29
N VAL A 230 13.36 -7.77 -4.98
CA VAL A 230 14.31 -8.62 -4.25
C VAL A 230 13.73 -10.03 -4.03
N VAL A 231 12.41 -10.16 -3.86
CA VAL A 231 11.74 -11.48 -3.85
C VAL A 231 11.96 -12.22 -5.16
N ILE A 232 11.81 -11.54 -6.31
CA ILE A 232 12.09 -12.12 -7.63
C ILE A 232 13.56 -12.50 -7.74
N TYR A 233 14.49 -11.63 -7.34
CA TYR A 233 15.92 -11.92 -7.36
C TYR A 233 16.27 -13.19 -6.55
N VAL A 234 15.81 -13.28 -5.29
CA VAL A 234 16.03 -14.46 -4.44
C VAL A 234 15.30 -15.68 -5.00
N GLY A 235 14.12 -15.50 -5.60
CA GLY A 235 13.36 -16.54 -6.28
C GLY A 235 14.11 -17.14 -7.46
N LEU A 236 14.67 -16.31 -8.34
CA LEU A 236 15.49 -16.76 -9.48
C LEU A 236 16.75 -17.51 -9.02
N HIS A 237 17.43 -16.99 -7.99
CA HIS A 237 18.58 -17.68 -7.40
C HIS A 237 18.19 -19.05 -6.80
N THR A 238 17.04 -19.11 -6.15
CA THR A 238 16.46 -20.34 -5.58
C THR A 238 16.10 -21.36 -6.66
N ILE A 239 15.46 -20.92 -7.74
CA ILE A 239 15.13 -21.76 -8.90
C ILE A 239 16.40 -22.33 -9.52
N LYS A 240 17.44 -21.50 -9.73
CA LYS A 240 18.74 -21.97 -10.23
C LYS A 240 19.37 -23.01 -9.30
N SER A 241 19.37 -22.75 -7.99
CA SER A 241 19.92 -23.69 -7.00
C SER A 241 19.16 -25.02 -6.97
N LEU A 242 17.84 -25.00 -7.10
CA LEU A 242 17.01 -26.21 -7.16
C LEU A 242 17.23 -26.97 -8.48
N TRP A 243 17.39 -26.24 -9.59
CA TRP A 243 17.72 -26.81 -10.89
C TRP A 243 19.05 -27.56 -10.85
N ASP A 244 20.08 -26.96 -10.25
CA ASP A 244 21.40 -27.60 -10.11
C ASP A 244 21.34 -28.84 -9.21
N LEU A 245 20.54 -28.78 -8.14
CA LEU A 245 20.33 -29.91 -7.24
C LEU A 245 19.62 -31.09 -7.93
N TYR A 246 18.64 -30.78 -8.78
CA TYR A 246 17.90 -31.76 -9.57
C TYR A 246 18.77 -32.37 -10.69
N GLY A 247 19.66 -31.57 -11.28
CA GLY A 247 20.58 -32.02 -12.34
C GLY A 247 21.72 -32.93 -11.86
N ASP A 248 22.03 -32.93 -10.57
CA ASP A 248 23.04 -33.82 -9.99
C ASP A 248 22.45 -35.21 -9.73
N LEU A 249 22.84 -36.17 -10.57
CA LEU A 249 22.37 -37.55 -10.57
C LEU A 249 22.72 -38.32 -9.29
N ASN A 250 23.62 -37.81 -8.44
CA ASN A 250 23.93 -38.41 -7.15
C ASN A 250 22.83 -38.14 -6.10
N ASN A 251 21.97 -37.15 -6.34
CA ASN A 251 20.93 -36.76 -5.40
C ASN A 251 19.67 -37.60 -5.60
N SER A 252 19.15 -38.16 -4.50
CA SER A 252 17.85 -38.84 -4.52
C SER A 252 16.70 -37.83 -4.73
N LEU A 253 15.62 -38.27 -5.38
CA LEU A 253 14.44 -37.42 -5.60
C LEU A 253 13.81 -36.95 -4.29
N THR A 254 13.86 -37.77 -3.24
CA THR A 254 13.37 -37.41 -1.90
C THR A 254 14.20 -36.29 -1.27
N TYR A 255 15.52 -36.28 -1.50
CA TYR A 255 16.40 -35.20 -1.05
C TYR A 255 16.10 -33.88 -1.78
N VAL A 256 15.88 -33.92 -3.10
CA VAL A 256 15.44 -32.76 -3.88
C VAL A 256 14.08 -32.24 -3.38
N ALA A 257 13.13 -33.14 -3.12
CA ALA A 257 11.81 -32.78 -2.58
C ALA A 257 11.91 -32.12 -1.19
N LYS A 258 12.76 -32.64 -0.30
CA LYS A 258 13.03 -31.99 1.01
C LYS A 258 13.58 -30.57 0.84
N HIS A 259 14.49 -30.38 -0.11
CA HIS A 259 15.08 -29.08 -0.41
C HIS A 259 14.09 -28.09 -1.01
N PHE A 260 13.18 -28.58 -1.86
CA PHE A 260 12.07 -27.80 -2.39
C PHE A 260 11.12 -27.37 -1.27
N LEU A 261 10.65 -28.32 -0.46
CA LEU A 261 9.72 -28.05 0.64
C LEU A 261 10.32 -27.08 1.67
N ALA A 262 11.57 -27.29 2.07
CA ALA A 262 12.23 -26.39 3.01
C ALA A 262 12.30 -24.95 2.48
N ARG A 263 12.66 -24.76 1.20
CA ARG A 263 12.70 -23.42 0.58
C ARG A 263 11.31 -22.82 0.39
N ALA A 264 10.30 -23.63 0.05
CA ALA A 264 8.91 -23.15 -0.01
C ALA A 264 8.43 -22.67 1.36
N LEU A 265 8.74 -23.41 2.44
CA LEU A 265 8.40 -23.01 3.80
C LEU A 265 9.13 -21.73 4.21
N GLY A 266 10.44 -21.65 3.99
CA GLY A 266 11.26 -20.53 4.45
C GLY A 266 11.17 -19.26 3.59
N LEU A 267 10.97 -19.38 2.27
CA LEU A 267 11.00 -18.26 1.33
C LEU A 267 9.64 -17.89 0.73
N ILE A 268 8.58 -18.64 1.03
CA ILE A 268 7.20 -18.32 0.60
C ILE A 268 6.28 -18.26 1.81
N VAL A 269 6.09 -19.39 2.51
CA VAL A 269 5.10 -19.48 3.60
C VAL A 269 5.46 -18.53 4.74
N LEU A 270 6.70 -18.57 5.23
CA LEU A 270 7.15 -17.68 6.31
C LEU A 270 6.98 -16.18 5.94
N PRO A 271 7.45 -15.69 4.77
CA PRO A 271 7.22 -14.30 4.41
C PRO A 271 5.76 -13.88 4.32
N VAL A 272 4.90 -14.75 3.78
CA VAL A 272 3.45 -14.50 3.67
C VAL A 272 2.81 -14.44 5.05
N VAL A 273 3.15 -15.36 5.95
CA VAL A 273 2.65 -15.35 7.34
C VAL A 273 3.08 -14.07 8.05
N LEU A 274 4.34 -13.68 7.96
CA LEU A 274 4.85 -12.45 8.55
C LEU A 274 4.15 -11.20 7.97
N TYR A 275 3.90 -11.17 6.65
CA TYR A 275 3.15 -10.08 6.01
C TYR A 275 1.74 -9.93 6.62
N PHE A 276 1.01 -11.03 6.79
CA PHE A 276 -0.30 -11.00 7.45
C PHE A 276 -0.21 -10.59 8.92
N VAL A 277 0.82 -11.04 9.65
CA VAL A 277 1.06 -10.62 11.05
C VAL A 277 1.27 -9.10 11.13
N TYR A 278 2.05 -8.51 10.23
CA TYR A 278 2.25 -7.05 10.22
C TYR A 278 0.95 -6.28 9.92
N PHE A 279 0.11 -6.78 8.99
CA PHE A 279 -1.20 -6.18 8.74
C PHE A 279 -2.16 -6.38 9.90
N TYR A 280 -2.10 -7.53 10.58
CA TYR A 280 -2.87 -7.77 11.80
C TYR A 280 -2.48 -6.77 12.90
N ILE A 281 -1.18 -6.54 13.13
CA ILE A 281 -0.70 -5.51 14.07
C ILE A 281 -1.18 -4.11 13.63
N HIS A 282 -1.06 -3.77 12.34
CA HIS A 282 -1.51 -2.48 11.82
C HIS A 282 -2.99 -2.21 12.09
N LEU A 283 -3.87 -3.17 11.77
CA LEU A 283 -5.32 -3.03 11.94
C LEU A 283 -5.76 -3.08 13.41
N THR A 284 -5.03 -3.80 14.26
CA THR A 284 -5.33 -3.85 15.70
C THR A 284 -4.85 -2.61 16.46
N VAL A 285 -3.74 -1.99 16.04
CA VAL A 285 -3.23 -0.76 16.65
C VAL A 285 -4.09 0.45 16.25
N LEU A 286 -4.54 0.53 14.99
CA LEU A 286 -5.35 1.63 14.48
C LEU A 286 -6.84 1.43 14.75
N CYS A 287 -7.24 1.54 16.01
CA CYS A 287 -8.61 1.28 16.45
C CYS A 287 -9.56 2.49 16.39
N LYS A 288 -9.07 3.72 16.15
CA LYS A 288 -9.90 4.93 16.10
C LYS A 288 -10.16 5.38 14.66
N SER A 289 -11.29 6.04 14.44
CA SER A 289 -11.64 6.68 13.16
C SER A 289 -10.63 7.77 12.79
N GLY A 290 -10.41 7.94 11.50
CA GLY A 290 -9.50 8.94 10.95
C GLY A 290 -9.72 9.12 9.45
N ASN A 291 -8.98 10.04 8.83
CA ASN A 291 -9.27 10.53 7.46
C ASN A 291 -9.27 9.46 6.36
N GLY A 292 -8.72 8.26 6.62
CA GLY A 292 -8.67 7.16 5.67
C GLY A 292 -9.81 6.15 5.75
N ASP A 293 -10.67 6.21 6.77
CA ASP A 293 -11.70 5.20 6.99
C ASP A 293 -12.81 5.22 5.92
N GLY A 294 -13.06 6.38 5.31
CA GLY A 294 -14.04 6.60 4.24
C GLY A 294 -13.89 5.65 3.04
N PHE A 295 -12.67 5.20 2.75
CA PHE A 295 -12.37 4.29 1.64
C PHE A 295 -12.74 2.82 1.91
N TYR A 296 -13.01 2.47 3.17
CA TYR A 296 -13.34 1.11 3.59
C TYR A 296 -14.85 0.87 3.66
N SER A 297 -15.24 -0.39 3.78
CA SER A 297 -16.64 -0.79 3.93
C SER A 297 -17.24 -0.21 5.22
N SER A 298 -18.56 -0.01 5.23
CA SER A 298 -19.27 0.46 6.43
C SER A 298 -19.11 -0.52 7.60
N ALA A 299 -19.02 -1.83 7.31
CA ALA A 299 -18.74 -2.86 8.31
C ALA A 299 -17.37 -2.63 8.99
N PHE A 300 -16.32 -2.33 8.23
CA PHE A 300 -15.02 -1.99 8.81
C PHE A 300 -15.07 -0.68 9.60
N GLN A 301 -15.71 0.36 9.05
CA GLN A 301 -15.86 1.66 9.73
C GLN A 301 -16.59 1.54 11.08
N SER A 302 -17.56 0.62 11.20
CA SER A 302 -18.30 0.37 12.45
C SER A 302 -17.44 -0.22 13.57
N GLN A 303 -16.26 -0.75 13.26
CA GLN A 303 -15.32 -1.27 14.26
C GLN A 303 -14.39 -0.20 14.81
N LEU A 304 -14.35 0.99 14.21
CA LEU A 304 -13.43 2.07 14.58
C LEU A 304 -14.05 3.03 15.60
N GLU A 305 -13.43 3.17 16.76
CA GLU A 305 -13.84 4.11 17.81
C GLU A 305 -13.92 5.55 17.29
N GLY A 306 -15.00 6.25 17.63
CA GLY A 306 -15.25 7.62 17.18
C GLY A 306 -15.83 7.74 15.77
N ASN A 307 -16.03 6.64 15.04
CA ASN A 307 -16.84 6.67 13.82
C ASN A 307 -18.32 6.80 14.19
N SER A 308 -19.13 7.50 13.39
CA SER A 308 -20.58 7.62 13.65
C SER A 308 -21.35 6.30 13.55
N LEU A 309 -20.73 5.24 12.99
CA LEU A 309 -21.29 3.88 12.94
C LEU A 309 -20.83 3.01 14.11
N TYR A 310 -19.88 3.49 14.92
CA TYR A 310 -19.34 2.74 16.04
C TYR A 310 -20.38 2.64 17.15
N ASN A 311 -20.80 1.41 17.46
CA ASN A 311 -21.85 1.12 18.44
C ASN A 311 -23.16 1.89 18.19
N ALA A 312 -23.43 2.24 16.93
CA ALA A 312 -24.63 2.98 16.55
C ALA A 312 -25.83 2.02 16.47
N SER A 313 -26.88 2.31 17.24
CA SER A 313 -28.19 1.71 17.02
C SER A 313 -28.84 2.42 15.83
N MET A 314 -28.92 1.74 14.69
CA MET A 314 -29.61 2.25 13.51
C MET A 314 -30.88 1.42 13.26
N PRO A 315 -31.98 2.04 12.80
CA PRO A 315 -33.17 1.28 12.39
C PRO A 315 -32.78 0.22 11.37
N LEU A 316 -33.10 -1.04 11.68
CA LEU A 316 -32.78 -2.17 10.81
C LEU A 316 -33.63 -2.15 9.55
N GLU A 317 -34.92 -1.87 9.68
CA GLU A 317 -35.90 -1.91 8.60
C GLU A 317 -36.10 -0.51 8.03
N LEU A 318 -36.11 -0.40 6.70
CA LEU A 318 -36.30 0.85 6.00
C LEU A 318 -37.79 1.18 5.93
N ALA A 319 -38.19 2.30 6.51
CA ALA A 319 -39.53 2.86 6.38
C ALA A 319 -39.60 3.94 5.30
N TYR A 320 -40.79 4.12 4.73
CA TYR A 320 -41.12 5.34 4.01
C TYR A 320 -41.00 6.54 4.95
N GLY A 321 -40.44 7.65 4.46
CA GLY A 321 -40.18 8.88 5.23
C GLY A 321 -38.85 8.88 5.98
N ALA A 322 -38.10 7.78 5.91
CA ALA A 322 -36.78 7.73 6.50
C ALA A 322 -35.80 8.62 5.72
N GLU A 323 -34.99 9.38 6.47
CA GLU A 323 -33.78 10.00 5.95
C GLU A 323 -32.64 8.96 5.91
N ILE A 324 -32.12 8.69 4.71
CA ILE A 324 -31.06 7.72 4.50
C ILE A 324 -29.83 8.34 3.84
N SER A 325 -28.70 7.66 3.97
CA SER A 325 -27.51 7.88 3.15
C SER A 325 -27.17 6.60 2.41
N LEU A 326 -27.10 6.67 1.08
CA LEU A 326 -26.80 5.53 0.23
C LEU A 326 -25.30 5.48 -0.08
N LYS A 327 -24.62 4.37 0.21
CA LYS A 327 -23.20 4.18 -0.11
C LYS A 327 -23.05 3.11 -1.18
N ASN A 328 -22.26 3.40 -2.22
CA ASN A 328 -21.95 2.39 -3.23
C ASN A 328 -21.13 1.24 -2.60
N ALA A 329 -21.58 0.00 -2.81
CA ALA A 329 -20.96 -1.21 -2.27
C ALA A 329 -19.57 -1.53 -2.87
N ARG A 330 -19.19 -0.90 -3.99
CA ARG A 330 -17.86 -1.09 -4.60
C ARG A 330 -16.76 -0.55 -3.68
N THR A 331 -15.60 -1.20 -3.67
CA THR A 331 -14.39 -0.71 -2.99
C THR A 331 -14.05 0.72 -3.41
N GLY A 332 -13.92 1.64 -2.45
CA GLY A 332 -13.71 3.07 -2.71
C GLY A 332 -14.96 3.81 -3.22
N GLY A 333 -16.14 3.19 -3.17
CA GLY A 333 -17.42 3.79 -3.53
C GLY A 333 -17.83 4.89 -2.56
N GLY A 334 -18.27 6.03 -3.11
CA GLY A 334 -18.78 7.16 -2.33
C GLY A 334 -20.26 7.02 -1.95
N TYR A 335 -20.70 7.95 -1.11
CA TYR A 335 -22.10 8.21 -0.81
C TYR A 335 -22.78 8.93 -1.97
N LEU A 336 -24.05 8.61 -2.22
CA LEU A 336 -24.91 9.38 -3.11
C LEU A 336 -24.99 10.82 -2.61
N HIS A 337 -24.61 11.77 -3.45
CA HIS A 337 -24.40 13.16 -3.04
C HIS A 337 -25.01 14.12 -4.05
N SER A 338 -25.53 15.24 -3.57
CA SER A 338 -25.93 16.36 -4.41
C SER A 338 -25.62 17.69 -3.75
N HIS A 339 -25.50 18.76 -4.53
CA HIS A 339 -25.23 20.09 -4.03
C HIS A 339 -25.84 21.10 -5.00
N ILE A 340 -25.94 22.37 -4.59
CA ILE A 340 -26.68 23.41 -5.34
C ILE A 340 -26.17 23.73 -6.77
N HIS A 341 -25.05 23.15 -7.21
CA HIS A 341 -24.49 23.44 -8.52
C HIS A 341 -25.20 22.61 -9.61
N LEU A 342 -25.38 23.25 -10.77
CA LEU A 342 -25.97 22.63 -11.95
C LEU A 342 -24.86 22.09 -12.86
N TYR A 343 -25.17 21.11 -13.72
CA TYR A 343 -24.25 20.74 -14.78
C TYR A 343 -23.95 21.93 -15.69
N PRO A 344 -22.69 22.11 -16.12
CA PRO A 344 -22.32 23.22 -16.99
C PRO A 344 -22.91 23.07 -18.39
N GLU A 345 -22.99 24.18 -19.11
CA GLU A 345 -23.47 24.20 -20.50
C GLU A 345 -22.63 23.27 -21.39
N GLY A 346 -23.30 22.54 -22.29
CA GLY A 346 -22.68 21.52 -23.14
C GLY A 346 -22.44 20.15 -22.46
N SER A 347 -22.80 20.00 -21.19
CA SER A 347 -22.68 18.74 -20.43
C SER A 347 -24.04 18.08 -20.15
N GLY A 348 -24.93 18.06 -21.14
CA GLY A 348 -26.31 17.58 -20.98
C GLY A 348 -27.22 18.63 -20.36
N ALA A 349 -28.22 18.19 -19.60
CA ALA A 349 -29.26 19.05 -19.08
C ALA A 349 -28.71 19.91 -17.97
N ARG A 350 -29.11 21.19 -17.97
CA ARG A 350 -28.70 22.17 -16.98
C ARG A 350 -29.54 22.02 -15.69
N GLN A 351 -29.45 20.85 -15.08
CA GLN A 351 -30.11 20.46 -13.83
C GLN A 351 -29.07 20.21 -12.73
N GLN A 352 -29.53 19.98 -11.49
CA GLN A 352 -28.64 19.82 -10.34
C GLN A 352 -27.73 18.59 -10.49
N GLN A 353 -26.47 18.74 -10.08
CA GLN A 353 -25.50 17.65 -10.14
C GLN A 353 -25.78 16.59 -9.08
N ILE A 354 -25.84 15.33 -9.51
CA ILE A 354 -25.79 14.16 -8.65
C ILE A 354 -24.45 13.47 -8.85
N THR A 355 -23.71 13.30 -7.77
CA THR A 355 -22.36 12.73 -7.77
C THR A 355 -22.25 11.66 -6.67
N THR A 356 -21.07 11.06 -6.55
CA THR A 356 -20.71 10.35 -5.32
C THR A 356 -19.60 11.06 -4.58
N TYR A 357 -19.72 11.15 -3.26
CA TYR A 357 -18.76 11.81 -2.37
C TYR A 357 -18.22 10.84 -1.32
N SER A 358 -16.91 10.79 -1.08
CA SER A 358 -16.31 9.75 -0.22
C SER A 358 -16.46 10.00 1.28
N HIS A 359 -16.78 11.24 1.69
CA HIS A 359 -16.94 11.59 3.10
C HIS A 359 -18.41 11.73 3.48
N LYS A 360 -18.68 11.63 4.77
CA LYS A 360 -20.00 11.91 5.34
C LYS A 360 -20.24 13.41 5.29
N ASP A 361 -21.36 13.81 4.71
CA ASP A 361 -21.78 15.20 4.55
C ASP A 361 -23.30 15.28 4.71
N PHE A 362 -23.81 16.44 5.13
CA PHE A 362 -25.25 16.69 5.20
C PHE A 362 -25.91 16.58 3.81
N ASN A 363 -25.16 16.90 2.76
CA ASN A 363 -25.50 16.72 1.35
C ASN A 363 -25.54 15.26 0.85
N ASN A 364 -25.38 14.29 1.74
CA ASN A 364 -25.55 12.87 1.43
C ASN A 364 -26.91 12.34 1.89
N LYS A 365 -27.79 13.19 2.43
CA LYS A 365 -29.09 12.81 2.98
C LYS A 365 -30.19 12.79 1.92
N TRP A 366 -30.92 11.69 1.88
CA TRP A 366 -32.03 11.45 0.95
C TRP A 366 -33.26 10.98 1.72
N LEU A 367 -34.41 11.57 1.42
CA LEU A 367 -35.69 11.17 1.97
C LEU A 367 -36.35 10.14 1.04
N VAL A 368 -36.76 9.01 1.60
CA VAL A 368 -37.45 7.95 0.85
C VAL A 368 -38.95 8.23 0.81
N LYS A 369 -39.50 8.43 -0.39
CA LYS A 369 -40.93 8.70 -0.59
C LYS A 369 -41.58 7.62 -1.43
N LYS A 370 -42.89 7.46 -1.24
CA LYS A 370 -43.73 6.71 -2.18
C LYS A 370 -43.76 7.42 -3.52
N TRP A 371 -43.95 6.66 -4.60
CA TRP A 371 -43.93 7.19 -5.96
C TRP A 371 -45.22 7.92 -6.36
N ASN A 372 -46.32 7.64 -5.66
CA ASN A 372 -47.69 8.06 -5.96
C ASN A 372 -48.30 9.02 -4.93
N GLU A 373 -47.55 9.41 -3.90
CA GLU A 373 -47.98 10.37 -2.88
C GLU A 373 -47.09 11.60 -2.93
N GLU A 374 -47.68 12.77 -2.70
CA GLU A 374 -46.95 14.04 -2.74
C GLU A 374 -46.60 14.50 -1.31
N PRO A 375 -45.60 15.40 -1.13
CA PRO A 375 -45.21 15.88 0.18
C PRO A 375 -46.38 16.54 0.92
N GLY A 376 -46.80 15.96 2.05
CA GLY A 376 -47.85 16.51 2.92
C GLY A 376 -49.07 15.62 3.12
N ASP A 377 -49.14 14.47 2.43
CA ASP A 377 -50.25 13.51 2.57
C ASP A 377 -50.12 12.59 3.81
N TRP A 378 -49.07 12.76 4.63
CA TRP A 378 -48.71 11.84 5.71
C TRP A 378 -49.11 12.46 7.05
N GLU A 379 -50.06 11.84 7.74
CA GLU A 379 -50.41 12.23 9.10
C GLU A 379 -49.45 11.54 10.09
N ASP A 380 -49.01 12.23 11.15
CA ASP A 380 -48.08 11.65 12.15
C ASP A 380 -48.64 10.37 12.84
N ASP A 381 -49.96 10.14 12.73
CA ASP A 381 -50.69 8.98 13.26
C ASP A 381 -50.81 7.81 12.26
N ASP A 382 -50.34 7.95 11.02
CA ASP A 382 -50.37 6.88 10.03
C ASP A 382 -49.45 5.71 10.43
N PRO A 383 -49.84 4.45 10.14
CA PRO A 383 -48.99 3.30 10.45
C PRO A 383 -47.69 3.37 9.64
N VAL A 384 -46.56 3.09 10.30
CA VAL A 384 -45.25 3.06 9.65
C VAL A 384 -45.24 2.00 8.54
N GLU A 385 -45.18 2.45 7.29
CA GLU A 385 -45.04 1.58 6.14
C GLU A 385 -43.57 1.30 5.82
N LEU A 386 -43.26 0.03 5.60
CA LEU A 386 -41.90 -0.44 5.31
C LEU A 386 -41.68 -0.58 3.81
N VAL A 387 -40.48 -0.24 3.35
CA VAL A 387 -40.05 -0.41 1.96
C VAL A 387 -39.68 -1.87 1.73
N LYS A 388 -40.26 -2.47 0.69
CA LYS A 388 -40.04 -3.86 0.30
C LYS A 388 -39.32 -3.97 -1.04
N ASN A 389 -38.76 -5.16 -1.30
CA ASN A 389 -38.16 -5.50 -2.57
C ASN A 389 -39.21 -5.49 -3.69
N GLY A 390 -38.95 -4.70 -4.74
CA GLY A 390 -39.86 -4.49 -5.87
C GLY A 390 -40.62 -3.17 -5.82
N ASP A 391 -40.62 -2.48 -4.68
CA ASP A 391 -41.36 -1.24 -4.50
C ASP A 391 -40.83 -0.10 -5.39
N LEU A 392 -41.75 0.75 -5.82
CA LEU A 392 -41.45 1.99 -6.53
C LEU A 392 -41.35 3.14 -5.53
N ILE A 393 -40.25 3.89 -5.59
CA ILE A 393 -39.97 5.00 -4.68
C ILE A 393 -39.53 6.25 -5.45
N ARG A 394 -39.57 7.40 -4.77
CA ARG A 394 -38.81 8.61 -5.12
C ARG A 394 -37.77 8.87 -4.04
N LEU A 395 -36.61 9.39 -4.44
CA LEU A 395 -35.56 9.81 -3.52
C LEU A 395 -35.41 11.32 -3.62
N GLU A 396 -35.75 12.03 -2.56
CA GLU A 396 -35.61 13.49 -2.49
C GLU A 396 -34.34 13.87 -1.73
N HIS A 397 -33.53 14.75 -2.30
CA HIS A 397 -32.35 15.28 -1.64
C HIS A 397 -32.76 16.29 -0.56
N VAL A 398 -32.60 15.90 0.71
CA VAL A 398 -33.09 16.66 1.88
C VAL A 398 -32.66 18.14 1.88
N PRO A 399 -31.39 18.49 1.61
CA PRO A 399 -30.95 19.89 1.65
C PRO A 399 -31.50 20.78 0.53
N THR A 400 -31.91 20.23 -0.62
CA THR A 400 -32.31 21.05 -1.79
C THR A 400 -33.71 20.76 -2.31
N GLY A 401 -34.41 19.77 -1.76
CA GLY A 401 -35.76 19.38 -2.14
C GLY A 401 -35.88 18.88 -3.58
N ARG A 402 -34.79 18.47 -4.22
CA ARG A 402 -34.77 17.97 -5.61
C ARG A 402 -34.83 16.44 -5.60
N ASN A 403 -35.62 15.86 -6.49
CA ASN A 403 -35.71 14.42 -6.68
C ASN A 403 -34.53 13.88 -7.49
N LEU A 404 -34.11 12.66 -7.17
CA LEU A 404 -33.20 11.89 -8.02
C LEU A 404 -33.91 11.58 -9.35
N HIS A 405 -33.35 12.09 -10.43
CA HIS A 405 -33.97 12.11 -11.75
C HIS A 405 -33.05 11.51 -12.79
N SER A 406 -33.62 10.93 -13.85
CA SER A 406 -32.86 10.61 -15.05
C SER A 406 -33.67 10.73 -16.32
N HIS A 407 -33.02 11.20 -17.37
CA HIS A 407 -33.61 11.51 -18.66
C HIS A 407 -32.73 10.96 -19.78
N ARG A 408 -33.24 10.91 -21.01
CA ARG A 408 -32.54 10.26 -22.13
C ARG A 408 -31.30 11.01 -22.64
N GLU A 409 -30.91 12.13 -22.02
CA GLU A 409 -29.70 12.84 -22.41
C GLU A 409 -28.43 12.08 -21.99
N PRO A 410 -27.35 12.19 -22.79
CA PRO A 410 -26.11 11.48 -22.51
C PRO A 410 -25.38 12.07 -21.30
N SER A 411 -24.83 11.20 -20.46
CA SER A 411 -23.99 11.60 -19.32
C SER A 411 -22.82 12.50 -19.74
N PRO A 412 -22.40 13.46 -18.89
CA PRO A 412 -21.25 14.34 -19.14
C PRO A 412 -19.97 13.59 -19.51
N VAL A 413 -19.70 12.46 -18.84
CA VAL A 413 -18.42 11.75 -18.95
C VAL A 413 -18.53 10.47 -19.78
N THR A 414 -19.60 9.69 -19.58
CA THR A 414 -19.79 8.42 -20.30
C THR A 414 -20.97 8.56 -21.26
N LYS A 415 -20.71 9.06 -22.46
CA LYS A 415 -21.74 9.41 -23.47
C LYS A 415 -22.66 8.27 -23.91
N ARG A 416 -22.33 7.02 -23.58
CA ARG A 416 -23.18 5.83 -23.83
C ARG A 416 -24.28 5.64 -22.79
N HIS A 417 -24.22 6.36 -21.68
CA HIS A 417 -25.11 6.23 -20.54
C HIS A 417 -26.02 7.44 -20.42
N HIS A 418 -27.17 7.27 -19.77
CA HIS A 418 -28.04 8.38 -19.47
C HIS A 418 -27.54 9.20 -18.27
N GLN A 419 -27.79 10.49 -18.33
CA GLN A 419 -27.44 11.44 -17.28
C GLN A 419 -28.37 11.27 -16.06
N VAL A 420 -27.80 11.40 -14.87
CA VAL A 420 -28.55 11.43 -13.60
C VAL A 420 -28.39 12.82 -12.98
N THR A 421 -29.50 13.41 -12.57
CA THR A 421 -29.63 14.81 -12.13
C THR A 421 -30.56 14.93 -10.92
N GLY A 422 -30.55 16.10 -10.27
CA GLY A 422 -31.59 16.52 -9.34
C GLY A 422 -32.59 17.40 -10.07
N TYR A 423 -33.88 17.04 -10.05
CA TYR A 423 -34.97 17.73 -10.72
C TYR A 423 -36.18 17.92 -9.78
N GLY A 424 -37.22 18.66 -10.21
CA GLY A 424 -38.40 18.93 -9.38
C GLY A 424 -38.16 19.99 -8.31
N GLU A 425 -39.16 20.34 -7.50
CA GLU A 425 -39.02 21.27 -6.36
C GLU A 425 -39.82 20.79 -5.16
N ASN A 426 -39.20 20.77 -3.97
CA ASN A 426 -39.78 20.28 -2.73
C ASN A 426 -40.41 18.88 -2.87
N GLY A 427 -39.74 17.98 -3.60
CA GLY A 427 -40.22 16.63 -3.84
C GLY A 427 -41.26 16.47 -4.96
N MET A 428 -41.83 17.58 -5.46
CA MET A 428 -42.70 17.53 -6.65
C MET A 428 -41.85 17.39 -7.90
N GLY A 429 -42.18 16.43 -8.75
CA GLY A 429 -41.49 16.22 -10.02
C GLY A 429 -42.30 15.41 -11.01
N ASP A 430 -41.65 14.52 -11.77
CA ASP A 430 -42.31 13.77 -12.84
C ASP A 430 -42.06 12.26 -12.75
N VAL A 431 -42.61 11.51 -13.71
CA VAL A 431 -42.49 10.04 -13.77
C VAL A 431 -41.05 9.55 -13.96
N ASN A 432 -40.10 10.42 -14.32
CA ASN A 432 -38.67 10.09 -14.43
C ASN A 432 -37.92 10.22 -13.08
N ASP A 433 -38.64 10.51 -12.00
CA ASP A 433 -38.11 10.48 -10.63
C ASP A 433 -38.35 9.13 -9.94
N VAL A 434 -39.01 8.19 -10.62
CA VAL A 434 -39.46 6.92 -10.04
C VAL A 434 -38.41 5.82 -10.21
N TRP A 435 -38.03 5.22 -9.10
CA TRP A 435 -37.03 4.15 -9.02
C TRP A 435 -37.62 2.90 -8.38
N ARG A 436 -37.44 1.75 -9.02
CA ARG A 436 -37.70 0.45 -8.39
C ARG A 436 -36.53 0.09 -7.49
N VAL A 437 -36.83 -0.27 -6.24
CA VAL A 437 -35.86 -0.82 -5.30
C VAL A 437 -35.75 -2.32 -5.52
N GLU A 438 -34.55 -2.81 -5.79
CA GLU A 438 -34.28 -4.23 -5.92
C GLU A 438 -33.21 -4.68 -4.92
N VAL A 439 -33.55 -5.63 -4.07
CA VAL A 439 -32.60 -6.30 -3.16
C VAL A 439 -31.83 -7.36 -3.95
N VAL A 440 -30.51 -7.28 -3.95
CA VAL A 440 -29.65 -8.26 -4.64
C VAL A 440 -29.78 -9.62 -3.94
N ASN A 441 -30.29 -10.62 -4.68
CA ASN A 441 -30.62 -11.96 -4.16
C ASN A 441 -31.70 -11.95 -3.06
N GLY A 442 -32.52 -10.90 -2.98
CA GLY A 442 -33.66 -10.86 -2.04
C GLY A 442 -34.90 -11.55 -2.59
N GLU A 443 -35.76 -11.99 -1.69
CA GLU A 443 -37.07 -12.55 -2.06
C GLU A 443 -38.07 -11.43 -2.43
N GLU A 444 -39.10 -11.76 -3.19
CA GLU A 444 -40.16 -10.80 -3.53
C GLU A 444 -40.88 -10.34 -2.25
N GLU A 445 -41.19 -9.05 -2.18
CA GLU A 445 -41.78 -8.41 -0.99
C GLU A 445 -40.95 -8.45 0.30
N GLU A 446 -39.67 -8.86 0.24
CA GLU A 446 -38.80 -8.83 1.41
C GLU A 446 -38.54 -7.39 1.88
N VAL A 447 -38.70 -7.13 3.18
CA VAL A 447 -38.43 -5.81 3.77
C VAL A 447 -36.95 -5.42 3.60
N VAL A 448 -36.73 -4.20 3.12
CA VAL A 448 -35.38 -3.66 2.93
C VAL A 448 -34.71 -3.40 4.27
N LYS A 449 -33.53 -4.01 4.48
CA LYS A 449 -32.74 -3.86 5.70
C LYS A 449 -31.49 -3.01 5.49
N THR A 450 -31.28 -2.03 6.37
CA THR A 450 -30.12 -1.12 6.34
C THR A 450 -28.83 -1.87 6.69
N VAL A 451 -27.72 -1.56 6.01
CA VAL A 451 -26.37 -2.15 6.20
C VAL A 451 -26.26 -3.67 5.93
N VAL A 452 -27.37 -4.39 5.85
CA VAL A 452 -27.43 -5.83 5.52
C VAL A 452 -27.64 -6.04 4.03
N HIS A 453 -28.66 -5.38 3.45
CA HIS A 453 -29.01 -5.59 2.04
C HIS A 453 -28.14 -4.73 1.11
N LYS A 454 -27.79 -5.31 -0.04
CA LYS A 454 -27.25 -4.56 -1.18
C LYS A 454 -28.40 -4.25 -2.11
N LEU A 455 -28.58 -2.97 -2.44
CA LEU A 455 -29.70 -2.50 -3.24
C LEU A 455 -29.24 -2.11 -4.65
N ARG A 456 -30.09 -2.34 -5.64
CA ARG A 456 -30.06 -1.67 -6.94
C ARG A 456 -31.29 -0.78 -7.05
N PHE A 457 -31.08 0.40 -7.61
CA PHE A 457 -32.18 1.29 -7.99
C PHE A 457 -32.32 1.24 -9.51
N VAL A 458 -33.46 0.75 -10.00
CA VAL A 458 -33.74 0.64 -11.43
C VAL A 458 -34.72 1.73 -11.83
N HIS A 459 -34.34 2.57 -12.79
CA HIS A 459 -35.20 3.64 -13.26
C HIS A 459 -36.45 3.08 -13.94
N TYR A 460 -37.64 3.47 -13.48
CA TYR A 460 -38.90 2.82 -13.85
C TYR A 460 -39.18 2.83 -15.36
N LEU A 461 -39.06 3.99 -16.01
CA LEU A 461 -39.40 4.13 -17.44
C LEU A 461 -38.33 3.59 -18.39
N VAL A 462 -37.07 3.59 -17.95
CA VAL A 462 -35.91 3.30 -18.82
C VAL A 462 -35.37 1.89 -18.58
N GLY A 463 -35.71 1.27 -17.43
CA GLY A 463 -35.25 -0.07 -17.06
C GLY A 463 -33.74 -0.17 -16.84
N CYS A 464 -33.05 0.96 -16.66
CA CYS A 464 -31.61 1.02 -16.45
C CYS A 464 -31.27 1.18 -14.96
N ALA A 465 -30.20 0.53 -14.52
CA ALA A 465 -29.75 0.60 -13.14
C ALA A 465 -28.90 1.84 -12.87
N LEU A 466 -29.07 2.41 -11.68
CA LEU A 466 -28.25 3.49 -11.14
C LEU A 466 -26.81 3.00 -10.91
N MET A 467 -25.83 3.67 -11.52
CA MET A 467 -24.43 3.26 -11.43
C MET A 467 -23.50 4.46 -11.26
N SER A 468 -22.37 4.24 -10.56
CA SER A 468 -21.26 5.19 -10.52
C SER A 468 -19.99 4.61 -11.16
N HIS A 469 -19.16 5.51 -11.69
CA HIS A 469 -17.89 5.18 -12.37
C HIS A 469 -16.71 5.76 -11.63
N ASN A 470 -15.51 5.19 -11.77
CA ASN A 470 -14.29 5.78 -11.22
C ASN A 470 -13.83 7.07 -11.94
N LYS A 471 -14.64 7.63 -12.84
CA LYS A 471 -14.30 8.86 -13.58
C LYS A 471 -14.83 10.08 -12.84
N GLN A 472 -13.93 11.02 -12.58
CA GLN A 472 -14.25 12.29 -11.95
C GLN A 472 -14.95 13.24 -12.93
N LEU A 473 -15.80 14.12 -12.39
CA LEU A 473 -16.32 15.24 -13.18
C LEU A 473 -15.20 16.26 -13.50
N PRO A 474 -15.19 16.88 -14.69
CA PRO A 474 -14.20 17.89 -15.05
C PRO A 474 -14.20 19.09 -14.09
N LYS A 475 -13.02 19.65 -13.81
CA LYS A 475 -12.82 20.76 -12.85
C LYS A 475 -13.73 21.98 -13.07
N GLY A 476 -14.17 22.24 -14.30
CA GLY A 476 -15.09 23.34 -14.63
C GLY A 476 -16.46 23.26 -13.93
N ALA A 477 -16.87 22.07 -13.48
CA ALA A 477 -18.10 21.84 -12.72
C ALA A 477 -17.94 22.13 -11.21
N LEU A 478 -16.70 22.20 -10.69
CA LEU A 478 -16.33 22.28 -9.27
C LEU A 478 -15.79 23.67 -8.85
N ASN A 479 -15.98 24.69 -9.69
CA ASN A 479 -15.15 25.90 -9.75
C ASN A 479 -15.19 26.89 -8.55
N LYS A 480 -15.59 26.48 -7.34
CA LYS A 480 -15.40 27.30 -6.13
C LYS A 480 -14.80 26.59 -4.91
N TRP A 481 -14.62 25.26 -4.91
CA TRP A 481 -13.94 24.57 -3.81
C TRP A 481 -12.54 24.11 -4.24
N LYS A 482 -11.54 24.93 -3.92
CA LYS A 482 -10.10 24.65 -4.12
C LYS A 482 -9.53 23.63 -3.12
N SER A 483 -10.38 22.92 -2.40
CA SER A 483 -9.98 21.83 -1.52
C SER A 483 -11.08 20.78 -1.51
N LEU A 484 -10.67 19.52 -1.62
CA LEU A 484 -11.40 18.31 -1.24
C LEU A 484 -12.12 17.57 -2.38
N VAL A 485 -11.45 16.48 -2.78
CA VAL A 485 -12.04 15.14 -2.88
C VAL A 485 -12.79 14.76 -4.18
N THR A 486 -12.45 13.57 -4.63
CA THR A 486 -12.89 12.77 -5.78
C THR A 486 -14.43 12.68 -5.93
N GLN A 487 -15.09 13.66 -6.55
CA GLN A 487 -16.49 13.51 -6.95
C GLN A 487 -16.60 12.72 -8.25
N MET A 488 -17.27 11.57 -8.20
CA MET A 488 -17.47 10.70 -9.37
C MET A 488 -18.84 10.93 -10.01
N CYS A 489 -18.90 10.78 -11.34
CA CYS A 489 -20.13 10.94 -12.10
C CYS A 489 -21.05 9.71 -11.93
N MET A 490 -22.32 9.98 -11.65
CA MET A 490 -23.40 9.01 -11.64
C MET A 490 -24.09 8.95 -13.01
N THR A 491 -24.42 7.74 -13.46
CA THR A 491 -24.98 7.48 -14.79
C THR A 491 -25.91 6.28 -14.76
N LEU A 492 -26.87 6.20 -15.69
CA LEU A 492 -27.62 4.95 -15.91
C LEU A 492 -26.99 4.11 -17.01
N THR A 493 -26.80 2.82 -16.73
CA THR A 493 -26.32 1.86 -17.73
C THR A 493 -27.41 0.89 -18.11
N THR A 494 -27.44 0.52 -19.39
CA THR A 494 -28.31 -0.54 -19.91
C THR A 494 -28.10 -1.83 -19.12
N CYS A 495 -29.20 -2.45 -18.67
CA CYS A 495 -29.18 -3.83 -18.21
C CYS A 495 -28.70 -4.73 -19.35
N GLY A 496 -27.45 -5.16 -19.27
CA GLY A 496 -26.93 -6.30 -20.01
C GLY A 496 -26.91 -7.50 -19.07
N ILE A 497 -27.71 -8.50 -19.44
CA ILE A 497 -27.70 -9.93 -19.10
C ILE A 497 -26.51 -10.39 -18.25
#